data_AF-A0A1V4RVR3-F1
#
_entry.id   AF-A0A1V4RVR3-F1
#
_cell.length_a   1.000
_cell.length_b   1.000
_cell.length_c   1.000
_cell.angle_alpha   90.00
_cell.angle_beta   90.00
_cell.angle_gamma   90.00
#
_symmetry.space_group_name_H-M   'P 1'
#
loop_
_entity.id
_entity.type
_entity.pdbx_description
1 polymer ?
#
loop_
_entity_poly.entity_id
_entity_poly.type
_entity_poly.pdbx_seq_one_letter_code
_entity_poly.pdbx_strand_id
1 'polypeptide(L)' 'MLLEDGDPEIEGEFIGTHKQFRHRDGRGTTVPFHADRDISPILLKKIAKDIKLTVEEFLKNQ' A
#
# COMPACT_ATOMS: atom_id res chain seq x y z
N MET A 1 1.96 -5.37 5.83
CA MET A 1 0.71 -6.14 5.93
C MET A 1 0.84 -7.27 4.93
N LEU A 2 1.42 -8.36 5.43
CA LEU A 2 1.64 -9.62 4.73
C LEU A 2 0.31 -10.39 4.81
N LEU A 3 -0.13 -10.99 3.71
CA LEU A 3 -1.12 -12.06 3.75
C LEU A 3 -0.48 -13.25 3.06
N GLU A 4 -0.32 -14.32 3.85
CA GLU A 4 0.44 -15.53 3.56
C GLU A 4 -0.09 -16.24 2.30
N ASP A 5 0.80 -16.42 1.32
CA ASP A 5 1.03 -17.65 0.55
C ASP A 5 2.13 -17.35 -0.46
N GLY A 6 3.39 -17.50 -0.03
CA GLY A 6 4.58 -17.46 -0.89
C GLY A 6 4.73 -16.15 -1.66
N ASP A 7 5.17 -15.09 -0.98
CA ASP A 7 5.58 -13.85 -1.65
C ASP A 7 6.59 -14.21 -2.76
N PRO A 8 6.36 -13.82 -4.04
CA PRO A 8 7.45 -13.88 -4.99
C PRO A 8 8.56 -13.00 -4.42
N GLU A 9 9.76 -13.56 -4.24
CA GLU A 9 10.96 -12.78 -3.95
C GLU A 9 10.91 -11.57 -4.88
N ILE A 10 10.72 -10.39 -4.28
CA ILE A 10 10.61 -9.15 -5.05
C ILE A 10 12.01 -8.89 -5.56
N GLU A 11 12.36 -9.47 -6.71
CA GLU A 11 13.55 -9.16 -7.48
C GLU A 11 13.35 -7.76 -8.07
N GLY A 12 13.57 -6.74 -7.26
CA GLY A 12 13.39 -5.35 -7.68
C GLY A 12 14.10 -4.40 -6.75
N GLU A 13 15.18 -3.82 -7.23
CA GLU A 13 15.90 -2.73 -6.58
C GLU A 13 14.93 -1.53 -6.40
N PHE A 14 14.59 -1.20 -5.14
CA PHE A 14 13.70 -0.09 -4.84
C PHE A 14 14.45 1.25 -4.99
N ILE A 15 14.34 1.87 -6.17
CA ILE A 15 14.91 3.20 -6.41
C ILE A 15 13.90 4.26 -5.93
N GLY A 16 13.99 4.66 -4.65
CA GLY A 16 13.40 5.91 -4.16
C GLY A 16 12.41 5.83 -3.00
N THR A 17 11.77 6.97 -2.71
CA THR A 17 10.90 7.21 -1.53
C THR A 17 9.46 6.76 -1.73
N HIS A 18 9.18 5.88 -2.69
CA HIS A 18 7.83 5.45 -3.03
C HIS A 18 7.80 3.94 -3.21
N LYS A 19 6.77 3.29 -2.66
CA LYS A 19 6.47 1.87 -2.84
C LYS A 19 5.20 1.72 -3.66
N GLN A 20 5.23 0.79 -4.62
CA GLN A 20 4.04 0.42 -5.39
C GLN A 20 3.45 -0.87 -4.83
N PHE A 21 2.14 -0.88 -4.63
CA PHE A 21 1.38 -2.05 -4.20
C PHE A 21 0.44 -2.43 -5.32
N ARG A 22 0.43 -3.73 -5.66
CA ARG A 22 -0.49 -4.29 -6.64
C ARG A 22 -1.18 -5.49 -6.02
N HIS A 23 -2.49 -5.55 -6.18
CA HIS A 23 -3.31 -6.65 -5.76
C HIS A 23 -3.64 -7.53 -6.98
N ARG A 24 -3.82 -8.84 -6.74
CA ARG A 24 -4.02 -9.85 -7.80
C ARG A 24 -5.30 -9.63 -8.63
N ASP A 25 -6.30 -8.96 -8.05
CA ASP A 25 -7.54 -8.55 -8.74
C ASP A 25 -7.36 -7.32 -9.67
N GLY A 26 -6.15 -6.77 -9.77
CA GLY A 26 -5.82 -5.65 -10.65
C GLY A 26 -5.85 -4.26 -9.99
N ARG A 27 -6.17 -4.16 -8.69
CA ARG A 27 -6.04 -2.90 -7.96
C ARG A 27 -4.57 -2.56 -7.70
N GLY A 28 -4.24 -1.28 -7.67
CA GLY A 28 -2.88 -0.86 -7.32
C GLY A 28 -2.84 0.58 -6.82
N THR A 29 -1.82 0.88 -6.02
CA THR A 29 -1.59 2.22 -5.48
C THR A 29 -0.09 2.44 -5.27
N THR A 30 0.32 3.71 -5.25
CA THR A 30 1.70 4.10 -4.98
C THR A 30 1.71 4.92 -3.70
N VAL A 31 2.46 4.46 -2.70
CA VAL A 31 2.52 5.05 -1.38
C VAL A 31 3.91 5.64 -1.16
N PRO A 32 4.04 6.93 -0.80
CA PRO A 32 5.31 7.47 -0.36
C PRO A 32 5.75 6.75 0.93
N PHE A 33 6.98 6.26 0.94
CA PHE A 33 7.60 5.53 2.03
C PHE A 33 8.79 6.34 2.55
N HIS A 34 8.54 7.09 3.62
CA HIS A 34 9.57 7.73 4.44
C HIS A 34 9.48 7.08 5.82
N ALA A 35 10.60 6.58 6.34
CA ALA A 35 10.61 5.80 7.59
C ALA A 35 10.16 6.61 8.82
N ASP A 36 10.16 7.94 8.73
CA ASP A 36 10.08 8.83 9.89
C ASP A 36 8.78 9.64 9.95
N ARG A 37 7.78 9.35 9.09
CA ARG A 37 6.53 10.10 9.05
C ARG A 37 5.30 9.22 8.92
N ASP A 38 4.29 9.59 9.70
CA ASP A 38 2.94 9.07 9.53
C ASP A 38 2.31 9.52 8.21
N ILE A 39 1.43 8.67 7.70
CA ILE A 39 0.62 8.96 6.53
C ILE A 39 -0.45 9.99 6.93
N SER A 40 -0.51 11.11 6.21
CA SER A 40 -1.54 12.11 6.47
C SER A 40 -2.95 11.53 6.22
N PRO A 41 -3.98 11.97 6.96
CA PRO A 41 -5.35 11.51 6.74
C PRO A 41 -5.87 11.73 5.31
N ILE A 42 -5.36 12.75 4.62
CA ILE A 42 -5.70 13.03 3.22
C ILE A 42 -5.10 11.96 2.30
N LEU A 43 -3.83 11.62 2.52
CA LEU A 43 -3.15 10.59 1.75
C LEU A 43 -3.78 9.21 2.00
N LEU A 44 -4.13 8.90 3.25
CA LEU A 44 -4.84 7.67 3.61
C LEU A 44 -6.15 7.53 2.83
N LYS A 45 -6.97 8.59 2.78
CA LYS A 45 -8.22 8.61 2.00
C LYS A 45 -7.97 8.41 0.50
N LYS A 46 -6.90 9.00 -0.04
CA LYS A 46 -6.53 8.84 -1.45
C LYS A 46 -6.15 7.39 -1.75
N ILE A 47 -5.29 6.80 -0.92
CA ILE A 47 -4.88 5.39 -1.04
C ILE A 47 -6.09 4.47 -1.01
N ALA A 48 -6.98 4.64 -0.01
CA ALA A 48 -8.20 3.85 0.11
C ALA A 48 -9.07 3.97 -1.16
N LYS A 49 -9.23 5.18 -1.70
CA LYS A 49 -9.96 5.42 -2.95
C LYS A 49 -9.31 4.73 -4.15
N ASP A 50 -7.99 4.80 -4.29
CA ASP A 50 -7.25 4.20 -5.40
C ASP A 50 -7.44 2.68 -5.45
N ILE A 51 -7.53 2.03 -4.28
CA ILE A 51 -7.80 0.59 -4.15
C ILE A 51 -9.29 0.27 -3.92
N LYS A 52 -10.20 1.22 -4.18
CA LYS A 52 -11.66 1.04 -4.09
C LYS A 52 -12.15 0.47 -2.76
N LEU A 53 -11.54 0.89 -1.65
CA LEU A 53 -11.95 0.56 -0.29
C LEU A 53 -12.39 1.82 0.45
N THR A 54 -13.22 1.64 1.47
CA THR A 54 -13.42 2.65 2.50
C THR A 54 -12.18 2.72 3.42
N VAL A 55 -11.99 3.84 4.11
CA VAL A 55 -10.91 3.98 5.11
C VAL A 55 -11.07 2.96 6.23
N GLU A 56 -12.32 2.67 6.62
CA GLU A 56 -12.62 1.68 7.67
C GLU A 56 -12.23 0.26 7.24
N GLU A 57 -12.58 -0.15 6.02
CA GLU A 57 -12.14 -1.44 5.46
C GLU A 57 -10.62 -1.53 5.36
N PHE A 58 -9.96 -0.44 5.00
CA PHE A 58 -8.50 -0.38 4.92
C PHE A 58 -7.82 -0.58 6.29
N LEU A 59 -8.43 -0.07 7.36
CA LEU A 59 -7.88 -0.17 8.73
C LEU A 59 -8.28 -1.45 9.45
N LYS A 60 -9.17 -2.27 8.89
CA LYS A 60 -9.80 -3.41 9.58
C LYS A 60 -8.85 -4.55 9.97
N ASN A 61 -7.61 -4.54 9.48
CA ASN A 61 -6.59 -5.58 9.73
C ASN A 61 -5.32 -5.06 10.42
N GLN A 62 -5.38 -3.90 11.10
CA GLN A 62 -4.24 -3.45 11.93
C GLN A 62 -4.05 -4.31 13.18
#